data_AF-A0A2V7R1P0-F1
#
_entry.id   AF-A0A2V7R1P0-F1
#
_cell.length_a   1.000
_cell.length_b   1.000
_cell.length_c   1.000
_cell.angle_alpha   90.00
_cell.angle_beta   90.00
_cell.angle_gamma   90.00
#
_symmetry.space_group_name_H-M   'P 1'
#
loop_
_entity.id
_entity.type
_entity.pdbx_description
1 polymer ?
#
loop_
_entity_poly.entity_id
_entity_poly.type
_entity_poly.pdbx_seq_one_letter_code
_entity_poly.pdbx_strand_id
1 'polypeptide(L)' 'VFLKALTIARNLNGGRPKNFTACDCDMQRHYRPRVNVVERPTLAGGRGIQLTGHHEILVPLLAWAVLSRLDKR' A
#
# COMPACT_ATOMS: atom_id res chain seq x y z
N VAL A 1 4.77 13.00 1.97
CA VAL A 1 4.61 12.79 3.44
C VAL A 1 4.89 11.35 3.84
N PHE A 2 4.34 10.34 3.13
CA PHE A 2 4.52 8.90 3.42
C PHE A 2 5.94 8.46 3.81
N LEU A 3 6.94 8.69 2.95
CA LEU A 3 8.32 8.28 3.23
C LEU A 3 8.89 8.93 4.50
N LYS A 4 8.49 10.17 4.82
CA LYS A 4 8.94 10.84 6.05
C LYS A 4 8.37 10.14 7.28
N ALA A 5 7.07 9.79 7.25
CA ALA A 5 6.43 9.03 8.31
C ALA A 5 7.05 7.64 8.48
N LEU A 6 7.33 6.94 7.37
CA LEU A 6 8.01 5.64 7.39
C LEU A 6 9.43 5.75 7.99
N THR A 7 10.17 6.80 7.64
CA THR A 7 11.48 7.08 8.23
C THR A 7 11.35 7.28 9.74
N ILE A 8 10.39 8.07 10.22
CA ILE A 8 10.16 8.23 11.66
C ILE A 8 9.86 6.87 12.31
N ALA A 9 8.93 6.10 11.75
CA ALA A 9 8.55 4.78 12.27
C ALA A 9 9.71 3.76 12.29
N ARG A 10 10.73 3.92 11.44
CA ARG A 10 11.93 3.07 11.42
C ARG A 10 13.03 3.51 12.39
N ASN A 11 12.94 4.73 12.93
CA ASN A 11 14.02 5.31 13.74
C ASN A 11 13.58 5.60 15.18
N LEU A 12 12.28 5.77 15.45
CA LEU A 12 11.77 6.01 16.80
C LEU A 12 11.53 4.70 17.56
N ASN A 13 11.88 4.67 18.85
CA ASN A 13 11.55 3.61 19.83
C ASN A 13 11.86 2.16 19.37
N GLY A 14 12.94 1.97 18.60
CA GLY A 14 13.33 0.64 18.09
C GLY A 14 12.42 0.11 16.98
N GLY A 15 11.57 0.95 16.39
CA GLY A 15 10.68 0.58 15.31
C GLY A 15 11.43 0.03 14.09
N ARG A 16 11.00 -1.13 13.59
CA ARG A 16 11.60 -1.79 12.41
C ARG A 16 10.51 -2.33 11.48
N PRO A 17 9.57 -1.49 11.00
CA PRO A 17 8.59 -1.94 10.01
C PRO A 17 9.32 -2.35 8.73
N LYS A 18 9.40 -3.67 8.55
CA LYS A 18 9.94 -4.40 7.39
C LYS A 18 8.87 -5.35 6.89
N ASN A 19 8.95 -5.78 5.64
CA ASN A 19 8.04 -6.77 5.06
C ASN A 19 6.54 -6.40 5.12
N PHE A 20 6.21 -5.11 5.01
CA PHE A 20 4.82 -4.68 4.95
C PHE A 20 4.31 -4.62 3.51
N THR A 21 2.98 -4.68 3.37
CA THR A 21 2.33 -4.47 2.07
C THR A 21 2.03 -2.99 1.90
N ALA A 22 2.46 -2.42 0.79
CA ALA A 22 2.10 -1.05 0.40
C ALA A 22 1.24 -1.12 -0.87
N CYS A 23 0.18 -0.34 -0.91
CA CYS A 23 -0.75 -0.29 -2.03
C CYS A 23 -0.96 1.15 -2.46
N ASP A 24 -0.81 1.40 -3.75
CA ASP A 24 -1.23 2.60 -4.44
C ASP A 24 -2.56 2.29 -5.14
N CYS A 25 -3.60 3.07 -4.85
CA CYS A 25 -4.96 2.85 -5.37
C CYS A 25 -5.42 3.97 -6.31
N ASP A 26 -4.50 4.79 -6.81
CA ASP A 26 -4.86 5.95 -7.63
C ASP A 26 -5.59 5.57 -8.92
N MET A 27 -6.60 6.37 -9.28
CA MET A 27 -7.38 6.21 -10.51
C MET A 27 -6.55 6.30 -11.79
N GLN A 28 -5.42 7.01 -11.75
CA GLN A 28 -4.44 7.08 -12.83
C GLN A 28 -3.05 6.74 -12.31
N ARG A 29 -2.20 6.20 -13.18
CA ARG A 29 -0.82 5.88 -12.80
C ARG A 29 0.02 7.14 -12.73
N HIS A 30 0.52 7.43 -11.53
CA HIS A 30 1.44 8.53 -11.32
C HIS A 30 2.82 8.02 -10.89
N TYR A 31 3.88 8.71 -11.36
CA TYR A 31 5.24 8.36 -11.01
C TYR A 31 5.50 8.50 -9.49
N ARG A 32 4.99 9.56 -8.85
CA ARG A 32 5.29 9.84 -7.44
C ARG A 32 4.71 8.80 -6.47
N PRO A 33 3.43 8.39 -6.58
CA PRO A 33 2.85 7.32 -5.79
C PRO A 33 3.55 5.97 -6.04
N ARG A 34 3.78 5.61 -7.32
CA ARG A 34 4.56 4.42 -7.69
C ARG A 34 5.90 4.37 -6.96
N VAL A 35 6.69 5.44 -7.03
CA VAL A 35 8.04 5.43 -6.44
C VAL A 35 8.00 5.58 -4.91
N ASN A 36 7.18 6.47 -4.37
CA ASN A 36 7.25 6.85 -2.95
C ASN A 36 6.37 6.00 -2.02
N VAL A 37 5.37 5.30 -2.56
CA VAL A 37 4.46 4.44 -1.78
C VAL A 37 4.72 2.97 -2.08
N VAL A 38 4.97 2.63 -3.35
CA VAL A 38 5.12 1.23 -3.76
C VAL A 38 6.58 0.82 -3.72
N GLU A 39 7.42 1.38 -4.59
CA GLU A 39 8.80 0.88 -4.81
C GLU A 39 9.71 1.13 -3.61
N ARG A 40 9.97 2.40 -3.25
CA ARG A 40 10.94 2.74 -2.18
C ARG A 40 10.61 2.13 -0.82
N PRO A 41 9.34 2.08 -0.38
CA PRO A 41 9.00 1.50 0.91
C PRO A 41 9.25 -0.01 0.99
N THR A 42 9.01 -0.75 -0.11
CA THR A 42 9.09 -2.23 -0.16
C THR A 42 10.42 -2.76 -0.69
N LEU A 43 11.36 -1.88 -1.09
CA LEU A 43 12.73 -2.27 -1.50
C LEU A 43 13.45 -3.13 -0.45
N ALA A 44 13.21 -2.86 0.84
CA ALA A 44 13.81 -3.60 1.95
C ALA A 44 13.04 -4.89 2.31
N GLY A 45 12.10 -5.32 1.46
CA GLY A 45 11.21 -6.45 1.65
C GLY A 45 9.74 -6.03 1.83
N GLY A 46 8.82 -6.92 1.47
CA GLY A 46 7.38 -6.67 1.47
C GLY A 46 6.75 -6.81 0.09
N ARG A 47 5.51 -6.34 -0.06
CA ARG A 47 4.78 -6.41 -1.34
C ARG A 47 4.27 -5.04 -1.74
N GLY A 48 4.70 -4.56 -2.89
CA GLY A 48 4.16 -3.38 -3.54
C GLY A 48 3.03 -3.74 -4.49
N ILE A 49 1.88 -3.07 -4.36
CA ILE A 49 0.70 -3.28 -5.19
C ILE A 49 0.29 -1.95 -5.81
N GLN A 50 -0.08 -1.97 -7.10
CA GLN A 50 -0.74 -0.85 -7.77
C GLN A 50 -2.10 -1.31 -8.28
N LEU A 51 -3.15 -0.68 -7.77
CA LEU A 51 -4.52 -0.83 -8.22
C LEU A 51 -4.92 0.46 -8.90
N THR A 52 -5.29 0.39 -10.18
CA THR A 52 -5.66 1.58 -10.96
C THR A 52 -7.08 1.44 -11.46
N GLY A 53 -7.92 2.42 -11.16
CA GLY A 53 -9.32 2.47 -11.60
C GLY A 53 -10.13 3.50 -10.84
N HIS A 54 -11.32 3.84 -11.33
CA HIS A 54 -12.22 4.75 -10.64
C HIS A 54 -12.50 4.25 -9.21
N HIS A 55 -12.27 5.09 -8.20
CA HIS A 55 -12.40 4.68 -6.80
C HIS A 55 -13.82 4.22 -6.44
N GLU A 56 -14.83 4.79 -7.11
CA GLU A 56 -16.24 4.40 -6.97
C GLU A 56 -16.50 2.94 -7.34
N ILE A 57 -15.67 2.34 -8.21
CA ILE A 57 -15.76 0.92 -8.58
C ILE A 57 -14.71 0.12 -7.79
N LEU A 58 -13.47 0.63 -7.75
CA LEU A 58 -12.33 -0.07 -7.18
C LEU A 58 -12.52 -0.36 -5.68
N VAL A 59 -12.97 0.62 -4.90
CA VAL A 59 -13.09 0.47 -3.44
C VAL A 59 -14.21 -0.51 -3.07
N PRO A 60 -15.43 -0.44 -3.64
CA PRO A 60 -16.46 -1.45 -3.39
C PRO A 60 -16.04 -2.86 -3.82
N LEU A 61 -15.38 -3.01 -4.97
CA LEU A 61 -14.88 -4.32 -5.42
C LEU A 61 -13.82 -4.88 -4.47
N LEU A 62 -12.90 -4.03 -4.00
CA LEU A 62 -11.89 -4.45 -3.03
C LEU A 62 -12.54 -4.89 -1.70
N ALA A 63 -13.51 -4.11 -1.21
CA ALA A 63 -14.26 -4.45 0.00
C ALA A 63 -15.00 -5.80 -0.16
N TRP A 64 -15.71 -5.98 -1.27
CA TRP A 64 -16.43 -7.22 -1.56
C TRP A 64 -15.49 -8.43 -1.70
N ALA A 65 -14.33 -8.26 -2.36
CA ALA A 65 -13.33 -9.30 -2.49
C ALA A 65 -12.75 -9.73 -1.13
N VAL A 66 -12.52 -8.77 -0.23
CA VAL A 66 -12.07 -9.05 1.14
C VAL A 66 -13.15 -9.80 1.92
N LEU A 67 -14.40 -9.32 1.93
CA LEU A 67 -15.52 -9.97 2.61
C LEU A 67 -15.73 -11.40 2.09
N SER A 68 -15.79 -11.58 0.77
CA SER A 68 -15.95 -12.89 0.15
C SER A 68 -14.82 -13.87 0.50
N ARG A 69 -13.60 -13.37 0.80
CA ARG A 69 -12.49 -14.23 1.21
C ARG A 69 -12.54 -14.58 2.69
N LEU A 70 -13.10 -13.70 3.52
CA LEU A 70 -13.32 -13.93 4.95
C LEU A 70 -14.50 -14.87 5.21
N ASP A 71 -15.60 -14.74 4.45
CA ASP A 71 -16.79 -15.58 4.58
C ASP A 71 -16.59 -17.02 4.06
N LYS A 72 -15.63 -17.22 3.16
CA LYS A 72 -15.25 -18.55 2.64
C LYS A 72 -14.28 -19.30 3.58
N ARG A 73 -14.10 -18.82 4.79
CA ARG A 73 -13.19 -19.35 5.81
C ARG A 73 -13.98 -19.96 6.96
#